data_AF-A0A671K3W9-F1
#
_entry.id   AF-A0A671K3W9-F1
#
_cell.length_a   1.000
_cell.length_b   1.000
_cell.length_c   1.000
_cell.angle_alpha   90.00
_cell.angle_beta   90.00
_cell.angle_gamma   90.00
#
_symmetry.space_group_name_H-M   'P 1'
#
loop_
_entity.id
_entity.type
_entity.pdbx_description
1 polymer ?
#
loop_
_entity_poly.entity_id
_entity_poly.type
_entity_poly.pdbx_seq_one_letter_code
_entity_poly.pdbx_strand_id
1 'polypeptide(L)'
;MMTKLSPFVSLSTGTHSMKYFYTEVSGDINFPEFTVVGLVDEGQFVYFDSNTMKAVPKTEWIRQNVGADYWNTEAQKFIGSHQTFKNNIQVAKDRFNQSNTPGWFSPWAHTNLLISLLL
;
A
#
# COMPACT_ATOMS: atom_id res chain seq x y z
N MET A 1 -45.95 -10.82 -33.93
CA MET A 1 -45.67 -9.91 -32.81
C MET A 1 -45.29 -10.75 -31.61
N MET A 2 -44.04 -10.69 -31.14
CA MET A 2 -43.64 -11.30 -29.86
C MET A 2 -42.82 -10.26 -29.08
N THR A 3 -43.21 -10.10 -27.82
CA THR A 3 -42.93 -9.01 -26.91
C THR A 3 -41.49 -9.03 -26.40
N LYS A 4 -40.90 -7.83 -26.34
CA LYS A 4 -39.60 -7.52 -25.73
C LYS A 4 -39.63 -7.87 -24.24
N LEU A 5 -38.72 -8.71 -23.76
CA LEU A 5 -38.45 -8.83 -22.32
C LEU A 5 -37.33 -7.85 -21.95
N SER A 6 -37.69 -6.86 -21.14
CA SER A 6 -36.79 -5.92 -20.50
C SER A 6 -35.87 -6.66 -19.52
N PRO A 7 -34.53 -6.48 -19.55
CA PRO A 7 -33.72 -7.00 -18.47
C PRO A 7 -34.00 -6.14 -17.24
N PHE A 8 -34.51 -6.78 -16.19
CA PHE A 8 -34.60 -6.21 -14.86
C PHE A 8 -33.18 -5.78 -14.44
N VAL A 9 -32.92 -4.47 -14.39
CA VAL A 9 -31.75 -3.97 -13.68
C VAL A 9 -32.06 -4.12 -12.20
N SER A 10 -31.47 -5.14 -11.57
CA SER A 10 -31.46 -5.23 -10.10
C SER A 10 -30.53 -4.13 -9.60
N LEU A 11 -31.11 -3.03 -9.12
CA LEU A 11 -30.37 -2.02 -8.37
C LEU A 11 -30.14 -2.58 -6.97
N SER A 12 -28.99 -3.22 -6.77
CA SER A 12 -28.49 -3.56 -5.44
C SER A 12 -28.16 -2.26 -4.69
N THR A 13 -28.85 -1.99 -3.59
CA THR A 13 -28.51 -0.92 -2.65
C THR A 13 -27.46 -1.41 -1.64
N GLY A 14 -26.39 -2.04 -2.15
CA GLY A 14 -25.28 -2.51 -1.34
C GLY A 14 -24.35 -1.37 -0.95
N THR A 15 -23.72 -1.46 0.23
CA THR A 15 -22.59 -0.60 0.57
C THR A 15 -21.34 -1.09 -0.14
N HIS A 16 -20.72 -0.20 -0.92
CA HIS A 16 -19.42 -0.46 -1.50
C HIS A 16 -18.31 -0.04 -0.53
N SER A 17 -17.20 -0.79 -0.50
CA SER A 17 -16.05 -0.45 0.32
C SER A 17 -14.78 -0.34 -0.52
N MET A 18 -13.94 0.64 -0.19
CA MET A 18 -12.63 0.83 -0.80
C MET A 18 -11.56 0.82 0.28
N LYS A 19 -10.50 0.03 0.09
CA LYS A 19 -9.40 -0.14 1.04
C LYS A 19 -8.07 0.03 0.33
N TYR A 20 -7.11 0.66 1.01
CA TYR A 20 -5.73 0.75 0.54
C TYR A 20 -4.81 0.18 1.61
N PHE A 21 -3.91 -0.71 1.19
CA PHE A 21 -2.86 -1.26 2.02
C PHE A 21 -1.54 -0.68 1.57
N TYR A 22 -0.84 -0.02 2.50
CA TYR A 22 0.48 0.56 2.29
C TYR A 22 1.46 -0.33 3.02
N THR A 23 2.50 -0.80 2.33
CA THR A 23 3.52 -1.62 2.96
C THR A 23 4.88 -1.04 2.64
N GLU A 24 5.60 -0.66 3.68
CA GLU A 24 6.99 -0.21 3.60
C GLU A 24 7.85 -1.24 4.34
N VAL A 25 8.94 -1.68 3.70
CA VAL A 25 9.89 -2.61 4.30
C VAL A 25 11.29 -2.01 4.20
N SER A 26 12.06 -2.16 5.28
CA SER A 26 13.43 -1.64 5.34
C SER A 26 14.44 -2.78 5.50
N GLY A 27 15.53 -2.75 4.73
CA GLY A 27 16.60 -3.75 4.77
C GLY A 27 16.89 -4.33 3.39
N ASP A 28 17.98 -5.10 3.27
CA ASP A 28 18.40 -5.72 2.01
C ASP A 28 17.56 -6.97 1.73
N ILE A 29 16.35 -6.78 1.21
CA ILE A 29 15.45 -7.85 0.81
C ILE A 29 15.13 -7.77 -0.69
N ASN A 30 14.93 -8.93 -1.32
CA ASN A 30 14.53 -9.00 -2.73
C ASN A 30 13.01 -8.81 -2.91
N PHE A 31 12.49 -7.70 -2.37
CA PHE A 31 11.10 -7.28 -2.44
C PHE A 31 11.06 -5.75 -2.55
N PRO A 32 10.09 -5.13 -3.27
CA PRO A 32 10.01 -3.67 -3.35
C PRO A 32 9.95 -3.04 -1.97
N GLU A 33 10.75 -2.00 -1.73
CA GLU A 33 10.76 -1.27 -0.44
C GLU A 33 9.37 -0.74 -0.07
N PHE A 34 8.55 -0.38 -1.07
CA PHE A 34 7.21 0.14 -0.85
C PHE A 34 6.22 -0.43 -1.85
N THR A 35 5.03 -0.80 -1.37
CA THR A 35 3.92 -1.24 -2.22
C THR A 35 2.59 -0.63 -1.78
N VAL A 36 1.69 -0.45 -2.74
CA VAL A 36 0.30 -0.07 -2.48
C VAL A 36 -0.63 -1.04 -3.18
N VAL A 37 -1.61 -1.56 -2.44
CA VAL A 37 -2.68 -2.41 -2.96
C VAL A 37 -4.02 -1.74 -2.68
N GLY A 38 -4.78 -1.43 -3.73
CA GLY A 38 -6.13 -0.90 -3.59
C GLY A 38 -7.18 -1.96 -3.90
N LEU A 39 -8.18 -2.09 -3.03
CA LEU A 39 -9.34 -2.98 -3.18
C LEU A 39 -10.63 -2.16 -3.32
N VAL A 40 -11.53 -2.60 -4.19
CA VAL A 40 -12.95 -2.23 -4.21
C VAL A 40 -13.75 -3.51 -4.02
N ASP A 41 -14.59 -3.57 -2.98
CA ASP A 41 -15.39 -4.74 -2.63
C ASP A 41 -14.56 -6.03 -2.57
N GLU A 42 -13.43 -5.94 -1.86
CA GLU A 42 -12.40 -7.00 -1.72
C GLU A 42 -11.67 -7.38 -3.03
N GLY A 43 -12.07 -6.84 -4.18
CA GLY A 43 -11.39 -7.04 -5.46
C GLY A 43 -10.25 -6.04 -5.67
N GLN A 44 -9.04 -6.52 -5.94
CA GLN A 44 -7.91 -5.65 -6.23
C GLN A 44 -8.11 -4.89 -7.54
N PHE A 45 -8.08 -3.56 -7.47
CA PHE A 45 -8.22 -2.70 -8.66
C PHE A 45 -6.93 -1.98 -9.04
N VAL A 46 -5.99 -1.79 -8.10
CA VAL A 46 -4.70 -1.13 -8.36
C VAL A 46 -3.55 -1.79 -7.60
N TYR A 47 -2.37 -1.76 -8.21
CA TYR A 47 -1.11 -2.12 -7.58
C TYR A 47 -0.05 -1.06 -7.88
N PHE A 48 0.78 -0.75 -6.89
CA PHE A 48 2.00 0.03 -7.05
C PHE A 48 3.15 -0.67 -6.34
N ASP A 49 4.34 -0.60 -6.91
CA ASP A 49 5.59 -0.99 -6.25
C ASP A 49 6.70 0.03 -6.52
N SER A 50 7.62 0.18 -5.58
CA SER A 50 8.72 1.14 -5.68
C SER A 50 9.79 0.79 -6.72
N ASN A 51 9.81 -0.44 -7.25
CA ASN A 51 10.75 -0.83 -8.29
C ASN A 51 10.31 -0.29 -9.65
N THR A 52 9.01 -0.38 -9.95
CA THR A 52 8.44 0.10 -11.22
C THR A 52 7.95 1.53 -11.17
N MET A 53 7.61 2.02 -9.98
CA MET A 53 7.03 3.35 -9.72
C MET A 53 5.79 3.66 -10.57
N LYS A 54 4.96 2.64 -10.82
CA LYS A 54 3.74 2.76 -11.64
C LYS A 54 2.52 2.30 -10.87
N ALA A 55 1.44 3.08 -10.92
CA ALA A 55 0.12 2.64 -10.49
C ALA A 55 -0.54 1.85 -11.62
N VAL A 56 -0.61 0.52 -11.46
CA VAL A 56 -1.09 -0.40 -12.47
C VAL A 56 -2.52 -0.83 -12.15
N PRO A 57 -3.51 -0.52 -13.00
CA PRO A 57 -4.86 -1.05 -12.85
C PRO A 57 -4.87 -2.58 -13.03
N LYS A 58 -5.62 -3.28 -12.17
CA LYS A 58 -5.66 -4.75 -12.11
C LYS A 58 -6.96 -5.38 -12.60
N THR A 59 -7.98 -4.57 -12.91
CA THR A 59 -9.25 -5.04 -13.47
C THR A 59 -9.51 -4.44 -14.85
N GLU A 60 -10.24 -5.19 -15.68
CA GLU A 60 -10.56 -4.74 -17.04
C GLU A 60 -11.45 -3.49 -17.02
N TRP A 61 -12.48 -3.49 -16.16
CA TRP A 61 -13.44 -2.40 -16.07
C TRP A 61 -12.78 -1.06 -15.76
N ILE A 62 -11.78 -1.04 -14.86
CA ILE A 62 -11.15 0.23 -14.49
C ILE A 62 -10.17 0.70 -15.56
N ARG A 63 -9.48 -0.23 -16.24
CA ARG A 63 -8.56 0.08 -17.34
C ARG A 63 -9.28 0.69 -18.54
N GLN A 64 -10.53 0.28 -18.79
CA GLN A 64 -11.35 0.80 -19.88
C GLN A 64 -11.98 2.18 -19.57
N ASN A 65 -12.20 2.49 -18.29
CA ASN A 65 -12.94 3.69 -17.88
C ASN A 65 -12.06 4.83 -17.33
N VAL A 66 -10.80 4.54 -16.97
CA VAL A 66 -9.90 5.51 -16.32
C VAL A 66 -8.65 5.74 -17.16
N GLY A 67 -8.42 6.99 -17.55
CA GLY A 67 -7.32 7.39 -18.43
C GLY A 67 -5.94 7.38 -17.77
N ALA A 68 -4.90 7.42 -18.59
CA ALA A 68 -3.50 7.36 -18.15
C ALA A 68 -3.11 8.52 -17.20
N ASP A 69 -3.66 9.71 -17.38
CA ASP A 69 -3.34 10.88 -16.55
C ASP A 69 -3.74 10.69 -15.09
N TYR A 70 -4.85 9.99 -14.84
CA TYR A 70 -5.26 9.62 -13.48
C TYR A 70 -4.23 8.67 -12.85
N TRP A 71 -3.83 7.62 -13.57
CA TRP A 71 -2.85 6.65 -13.06
C TRP A 71 -1.46 7.26 -12.85
N ASN A 72 -1.06 8.21 -13.70
CA ASN A 72 0.14 9.00 -13.50
C ASN A 72 0.05 9.83 -12.21
N THR A 73 -1.10 10.45 -11.96
CA THR A 73 -1.35 11.22 -10.72
C THR A 73 -1.33 10.32 -9.49
N GLU A 74 -1.97 9.15 -9.52
CA GLU A 74 -1.94 8.18 -8.43
C GLU A 74 -0.51 7.67 -8.17
N ALA A 75 0.28 7.41 -9.22
CA ALA A 75 1.68 7.05 -9.07
C ALA A 75 2.48 8.14 -8.35
N GLN A 76 2.27 9.42 -8.69
CA GLN A 76 2.95 10.54 -7.99
C GLN A 76 2.54 10.61 -6.51
N LYS A 77 1.26 10.38 -6.18
CA LYS A 77 0.82 10.32 -4.78
C LYS A 77 1.51 9.19 -4.02
N PHE A 78 1.57 7.99 -4.61
CA PHE A 78 2.23 6.85 -3.97
C PHE A 78 3.75 7.06 -3.80
N ILE A 79 4.41 7.74 -4.74
CA ILE A 79 5.81 8.16 -4.59
C ILE A 79 5.96 9.14 -3.42
N GLY A 80 5.06 10.11 -3.27
CA GLY A 80 5.05 11.02 -2.13
C GLY A 80 4.82 10.30 -0.79
N SER A 81 3.91 9.33 -0.76
CA SER A 81 3.69 8.47 0.41
C SER A 81 4.94 7.66 0.74
N HIS A 82 5.59 7.04 -0.23
CA HIS A 82 6.83 6.29 -0.05
C HIS A 82 7.91 7.14 0.66
N GLN A 83 8.15 8.37 0.20
CA GLN A 83 9.11 9.27 0.87
C GLN A 83 8.73 9.57 2.33
N THR A 84 7.43 9.74 2.59
CA THR A 84 6.92 9.97 3.96
C THR A 84 7.15 8.75 4.84
N PHE A 85 6.89 7.54 4.33
CA PHE A 85 7.11 6.29 5.05
C PHE A 85 8.60 6.03 5.34
N LYS A 86 9.49 6.30 4.38
CA LYS A 86 10.95 6.22 4.63
C LYS A 86 11.38 7.11 5.80
N ASN A 87 10.90 8.35 5.84
CA ASN A 87 11.19 9.26 6.96
C ASN A 87 10.63 8.73 8.29
N ASN A 88 9.40 8.22 8.27
CA ASN A 88 8.76 7.65 9.46
C ASN A 88 9.50 6.42 9.98
N ILE A 89 9.97 5.54 9.10
CA ILE A 89 10.80 4.39 9.47
C ILE A 89 12.13 4.84 10.08
N GLN A 90 12.79 5.85 9.50
CA GLN A 90 14.04 6.36 10.07
C GLN A 90 13.82 6.90 11.49
N VAL A 91 12.79 7.72 11.69
CA VAL A 91 12.42 8.24 13.02
C VAL A 91 12.08 7.10 13.99
N ALA A 92 11.36 6.07 13.52
CA ALA A 92 11.06 4.90 14.34
C ALA A 92 12.34 4.14 14.74
N LYS A 93 13.24 3.89 13.79
CA LYS A 93 14.55 3.25 14.04
C LYS A 93 15.34 4.03 15.08
N ASP A 94 15.43 5.35 14.95
CA ASP A 94 16.15 6.20 15.90
C ASP A 94 15.54 6.09 17.30
N ARG A 95 14.20 6.11 17.43
CA ARG A 95 13.50 5.97 18.71
C ARG A 95 13.69 4.59 19.36
N PHE A 96 13.64 3.51 18.58
CA PHE A 96 13.82 2.17 19.11
C PHE A 96 15.29 1.83 19.39
N ASN A 97 16.24 2.50 18.71
CA ASN A 97 17.67 2.39 19.00
C ASN A 97 18.14 3.32 20.14
N GLN A 98 17.23 4.08 20.77
CA GLN A 98 17.52 4.88 21.97
C GLN A 98 17.53 4.03 23.25
N SER A 99 18.48 3.09 23.36
CA SER A 99 18.98 2.70 24.68
C SER A 99 20.14 3.64 25.03
N ASN A 100 19.82 4.79 25.63
CA ASN A 100 20.81 5.59 26.36
C ASN A 100 21.17 4.85 27.66
N THR A 101 21.86 3.72 27.54
CA THR A 101 22.49 3.08 28.69
C THR A 101 23.85 3.75 28.87
N PRO A 102 24.11 4.49 29.96
CA PRO A 102 25.46 4.93 30.27
C PRO A 102 26.38 3.70 30.27
N GLY A 103 27.54 3.81 29.60
CA GLY A 103 28.44 2.70 29.26
C GLY A 103 29.10 1.95 30.42
N TRP A 104 28.51 1.94 31.61
CA TRP A 104 28.97 1.21 32.78
C TRP A 104 27.96 0.19 33.33
N PHE A 105 26.79 0.00 32.69
CA PHE A 105 25.90 -1.11 33.02
C PHE A 105 25.71 -2.14 31.88
N SER A 106 26.40 -3.26 32.07
CA SER A 106 26.07 -4.65 31.70
C SER A 106 26.54 -5.23 30.34
N PRO A 107 27.35 -6.32 30.36
CA PRO A 107 27.95 -6.96 29.17
C PRO A 107 27.07 -8.01 28.45
N TRP A 108 25.74 -8.05 28.66
CA TRP A 108 24.88 -9.12 28.13
C TRP A 108 23.73 -8.66 27.21
N ALA A 109 23.77 -7.46 26.63
CA ALA A 109 22.71 -7.02 25.70
C ALA A 109 22.97 -7.56 24.27
N HIS A 110 22.60 -8.81 24.02
CA HIS A 110 22.37 -9.31 22.66
C HIS A 110 20.96 -9.86 22.56
N THR A 111 20.04 -9.07 22.01
CA THR A 111 18.83 -9.59 21.36
C THR A 111 18.32 -8.57 20.35
N ASN A 112 18.57 -8.87 19.07
CA ASN A 112 17.94 -8.20 17.94
C ASN A 112 16.42 -8.39 18.02
N LEU A 113 15.65 -7.29 18.13
CA LEU A 113 14.20 -7.33 18.04
C LEU A 113 13.76 -6.95 16.62
N LEU A 114 13.22 -7.93 15.91
CA LEU A 114 12.44 -7.75 14.68
C LEU A 114 11.18 -6.96 15.01
N ILE A 115 11.08 -5.72 14.56
CA ILE A 115 9.83 -4.95 14.62
C ILE A 115 9.22 -4.96 13.21
N SER A 116 8.25 -5.86 13.02
CA SER A 116 7.26 -5.75 11.94
C SER A 116 6.27 -4.66 12.35
N LEU A 117 6.26 -3.52 11.65
CA LEU A 117 5.18 -2.55 11.77
C LEU A 117 4.24 -2.73 10.56
N LEU A 118 3.07 -3.32 10.81
CA LEU A 118 1.91 -3.21 9.91
C LEU A 118 1.17 -1.92 10.29
N LEU A 119 1.03 -1.00 9.34
CA LEU A 119 0.06 0.10 9.36
C LEU A 119 -0.95 -0.12 8.25
#